data_AF-A0A9P6VW24-F1
#
_entry.id   AF-A0A9P6VW24-F1
#
_cell.length_a   1.000
_cell.length_b   1.000
_cell.length_c   1.000
_cell.angle_alpha   90.00
_cell.angle_beta   90.00
_cell.angle_gamma   90.00
#
_symmetry.space_group_name_H-M   'P 1'
#
loop_
_entity.id
_entity.type
_entity.pdbx_description
1 polymer ?
#
loop_
_entity_poly.entity_id
_entity_poly.type
_entity_poly.pdbx_seq_one_letter_code
_entity_poly.pdbx_strand_id
1 'polypeptide(L)'
;MAGQEPASKRQKVDQESSVFHPTLFDPCNVDELRTKHDASSPYKHAVINQLFDPEFLNKARKEITEQLSFREKETDICKRTPKLINQTGDLSNLSGLPASELALLPTLLQLRNALYGPEFRHFLQRVTGCGPLSGSKTDMSCAEYSQGCYLLNHDDVIGTRRISFILYLVLEEPEWKPEWGGALELYPVLEADEQNPDRPNVPVAKPSTSIPPAFNQMVFFEVQPGHSFHSVEEVVVEGDKQKGGVGARVSLSGWFHKPVEGEEGYEGSEGFQPKSSLQQLYATTLSAPTPYPELLPLPLPTMPSPSDLDSLRPFLNPAYLTSKILTLLRTQFIEQSHLVLADFLHPSIATELETLIRARDAEMEKGPRRGMMVNGQKVDRIPPHTAGENAETGWQVVGPPHLQRYLALLPSAPPSSVNADAEADRLSTLLRQIHSLFTSPAFASLLASLTSLLPTAYTTSIRRFRPGLDYTLARGETASDPDAQAKLDVGLGLTPRCEEEKDREVWEAGEAGGWDIWLANEEGGDEATYGGGGGDKKAMENGMGAEGEEQEQEAATAAAAEQEQQQEEEEDDDGPLLALEPDWNRLHLVLRDPGVLSFVKYVSARAPASRWDVVGEWQVQGIEEEEEEGEEEAQ
;
A
#
# COMPACT_ATOMS: atom_id res chain seq x y z
N MET A 1 -19.32 21.66 -80.69
CA MET A 1 -20.12 21.95 -79.48
C MET A 1 -19.75 20.90 -78.45
N ALA A 2 -18.67 21.15 -77.71
CA ALA A 2 -18.24 20.30 -76.60
C ALA A 2 -18.69 20.99 -75.31
N GLY A 3 -19.45 20.27 -74.48
CA GLY A 3 -20.09 20.78 -73.27
C GLY A 3 -19.10 21.03 -72.15
N GLN A 4 -19.28 22.15 -71.45
CA GLN A 4 -18.59 22.51 -70.22
C GLN A 4 -19.14 21.69 -69.05
N GLU A 5 -18.24 21.05 -68.29
CA GLU A 5 -18.53 20.62 -66.92
C GLU A 5 -18.24 21.75 -65.92
N PRO A 6 -19.11 21.98 -64.91
CA PRO A 6 -18.93 23.06 -63.95
C PRO A 6 -17.98 22.66 -62.81
N ALA A 7 -17.17 23.63 -62.38
CA ALA A 7 -16.23 23.54 -61.27
C ALA A 7 -16.93 23.20 -59.93
N SER A 8 -16.37 22.22 -59.22
CA SER A 8 -16.81 21.84 -57.88
C SER A 8 -16.50 22.94 -56.86
N LYS A 9 -17.54 23.34 -56.11
CA LYS A 9 -17.45 24.27 -54.98
C LYS A 9 -16.54 23.66 -53.91
N ARG A 10 -15.48 24.38 -53.53
CA ARG A 10 -14.72 24.10 -52.30
C ARG A 10 -15.68 24.10 -51.12
N GLN A 11 -15.86 22.94 -50.50
CA GLN A 11 -16.47 22.81 -49.18
C GLN A 11 -15.61 23.60 -48.19
N LYS A 12 -16.28 24.46 -47.43
CA LYS A 12 -15.75 25.10 -46.22
C LYS A 12 -15.29 23.96 -45.30
N VAL A 13 -14.01 23.96 -44.95
CA VAL A 13 -13.51 23.18 -43.82
C VAL A 13 -14.22 23.75 -42.60
N ASP A 14 -15.12 22.98 -41.99
CA ASP A 14 -15.64 23.28 -40.68
C ASP A 14 -14.44 23.36 -39.74
N GLN A 15 -14.16 24.56 -39.23
CA GLN A 15 -13.25 24.72 -38.11
C GLN A 15 -13.96 24.08 -36.91
N GLU A 16 -13.67 22.81 -36.65
CA GLU A 16 -14.01 22.19 -35.36
C GLU A 16 -13.49 23.11 -34.26
N SER A 17 -14.38 23.59 -33.40
CA SER A 17 -13.99 24.39 -32.24
C SER A 17 -13.03 23.55 -31.40
N SER A 18 -11.79 24.03 -31.23
CA SER A 18 -10.82 23.36 -30.36
C SER A 18 -11.41 23.21 -28.96
N VAL A 19 -11.37 21.99 -28.41
CA VAL A 19 -11.86 21.69 -27.06
C VAL A 19 -10.92 22.21 -25.97
N PHE A 20 -9.69 22.55 -26.34
CA PHE A 20 -8.66 23.08 -25.45
C PHE A 20 -8.94 24.52 -25.07
N HIS A 21 -8.39 24.94 -23.92
CA HIS A 21 -8.45 26.33 -23.51
C HIS A 21 -7.74 27.22 -24.56
N PRO A 22 -8.31 28.39 -24.95
CA PRO A 22 -7.79 29.18 -26.07
C PRO A 22 -6.32 29.61 -25.95
N THR A 23 -5.82 29.75 -24.71
CA THR A 23 -4.45 30.20 -24.43
C THR A 23 -3.45 29.07 -24.28
N LEU A 24 -3.87 27.80 -24.38
CA LEU A 24 -3.02 26.65 -24.10
C LEU A 24 -1.81 26.60 -25.04
N PHE A 25 -2.05 26.79 -26.34
CA PHE A 25 -1.03 26.68 -27.39
C PHE A 25 -0.31 28.00 -27.70
N ASP A 26 -0.61 29.07 -26.96
CA ASP A 26 0.05 30.36 -27.15
C ASP A 26 1.56 30.22 -26.93
N PRO A 27 2.42 30.74 -27.83
CA PRO A 27 3.87 30.58 -27.70
C PRO A 27 4.44 31.06 -26.35
N CYS A 28 3.87 32.15 -25.80
CA CYS A 28 4.28 32.66 -24.48
C CYS A 28 3.97 31.67 -23.35
N ASN A 29 2.80 31.01 -23.40
CA ASN A 29 2.42 29.99 -22.42
C ASN A 29 3.31 28.74 -22.54
N VAL A 30 3.61 28.31 -23.77
CA VAL A 30 4.53 27.19 -24.03
C VAL A 30 5.92 27.47 -23.45
N ASP A 31 6.47 28.67 -23.68
CA ASP A 31 7.80 29.05 -23.18
C ASP A 31 7.81 29.18 -21.65
N GLU A 32 6.73 29.69 -21.05
CA GLU A 32 6.56 29.73 -19.59
C GLU A 32 6.50 28.32 -18.99
N LEU A 33 5.71 27.42 -19.57
CA LEU A 33 5.60 26.04 -19.12
C LEU A 33 6.91 25.28 -19.26
N ARG A 34 7.65 25.47 -20.38
CA ARG A 34 8.99 24.91 -20.54
C ARG A 34 9.93 25.42 -19.46
N THR A 35 9.93 26.72 -19.18
CA THR A 35 10.79 27.31 -18.14
C THR A 35 10.46 26.73 -16.76
N LYS A 36 9.17 26.58 -16.42
CA LYS A 36 8.72 25.96 -15.16
C LYS A 36 9.10 24.48 -15.10
N HIS A 37 8.90 23.74 -16.19
CA HIS A 37 9.31 22.34 -16.33
C HIS A 37 10.82 22.18 -16.08
N ASP A 38 11.64 23.00 -16.74
CA ASP A 38 13.10 22.94 -16.63
C ASP A 38 13.60 23.38 -15.25
N ALA A 39 12.86 24.23 -14.53
CA ALA A 39 13.19 24.65 -13.17
C ALA A 39 12.62 23.74 -12.07
N SER A 40 11.78 22.76 -12.43
CA SER A 40 11.04 21.94 -11.47
C SER A 40 11.92 20.92 -10.72
N SER A 41 11.46 20.55 -9.53
CA SER A 41 12.10 19.66 -8.54
C SER A 41 11.04 18.85 -7.81
N PRO A 42 11.26 17.56 -7.46
CA PRO A 42 12.53 16.84 -7.44
C PRO A 42 13.01 16.31 -8.80
N TYR A 43 12.08 16.13 -9.74
CA TYR A 43 12.36 15.81 -11.14
C TYR A 43 11.47 16.64 -12.04
N LYS A 44 11.71 16.55 -13.36
CA LYS A 44 11.05 17.38 -14.36
C LYS A 44 9.55 17.09 -14.43
N HIS A 45 8.74 18.08 -14.06
CA HIS A 45 7.28 18.03 -14.09
C HIS A 45 6.71 19.40 -14.42
N ALA A 46 5.47 19.43 -14.91
CA ALA A 46 4.75 20.67 -15.18
C ALA A 46 3.29 20.57 -14.76
N VAL A 47 2.70 21.73 -14.46
CA VAL A 47 1.29 21.88 -14.05
C VAL A 47 0.59 22.87 -14.97
N ILE A 48 -0.51 22.44 -15.57
CA ILE A 48 -1.40 23.27 -16.40
C ILE A 48 -2.71 23.43 -15.64
N ASN A 49 -3.10 24.66 -15.28
CA ASN A 49 -4.31 24.88 -14.45
C ASN A 49 -5.63 24.95 -15.24
N GLN A 50 -5.57 25.17 -16.56
CA GLN A 50 -6.75 25.28 -17.43
C GLN A 50 -6.43 24.62 -18.76
N LEU A 51 -6.66 23.30 -18.84
CA LEU A 51 -6.33 22.52 -20.03
C LEU A 51 -7.42 22.62 -21.10
N PHE A 52 -8.66 22.39 -20.70
CA PHE A 52 -9.83 22.35 -21.59
C PHE A 52 -10.74 23.56 -21.37
N ASP A 53 -11.70 23.74 -22.28
CA ASP A 53 -12.86 24.60 -22.00
C ASP A 53 -13.66 24.04 -20.79
N PRO A 54 -13.98 24.87 -19.78
CA PRO A 54 -14.67 24.43 -18.57
C PRO A 54 -16.04 23.79 -18.83
N GLU A 55 -16.81 24.27 -19.82
CA GLU A 55 -18.12 23.70 -20.13
C GLU A 55 -17.98 22.32 -20.78
N PHE A 56 -16.99 22.15 -21.65
CA PHE A 56 -16.65 20.86 -22.24
C PHE A 56 -16.22 19.86 -21.16
N LEU A 57 -15.33 20.26 -20.25
CA LEU A 57 -14.82 19.37 -19.21
C LEU A 57 -15.90 18.93 -18.22
N ASN A 58 -16.83 19.83 -17.86
CA ASN A 58 -17.98 19.51 -17.02
C ASN A 58 -18.93 18.48 -17.68
N LYS A 59 -19.09 18.52 -19.01
CA LYS A 59 -19.84 17.48 -19.76
C LYS A 59 -19.15 16.13 -19.67
N ALA A 60 -17.82 16.08 -19.90
CA ALA A 60 -17.05 14.86 -19.79
C ALA A 60 -17.12 14.26 -18.38
N ARG A 61 -17.03 15.11 -17.35
CA ARG A 61 -17.20 14.73 -15.95
C ARG A 61 -18.56 14.10 -15.69
N LYS A 62 -19.64 14.71 -16.20
CA LYS A 62 -21.01 14.21 -16.05
C LYS A 62 -21.18 12.81 -16.64
N GLU A 63 -20.67 12.59 -17.86
CA GLU A 63 -20.64 11.26 -18.50
C GLU A 63 -19.91 10.26 -17.60
N ILE A 64 -18.73 10.63 -17.10
CA ILE A 64 -17.89 9.81 -16.23
C ILE A 64 -18.61 9.43 -14.92
N THR A 65 -19.40 10.32 -14.31
CA THR A 65 -20.04 10.05 -13.01
C THR A 65 -21.40 9.36 -13.12
N GLU A 66 -22.11 9.55 -14.23
CA GLU A 66 -23.46 8.98 -14.44
C GLU A 66 -23.44 7.62 -15.16
N GLN A 67 -22.48 7.40 -16.08
CA GLN A 67 -22.49 6.23 -16.96
C GLN A 67 -21.54 5.11 -16.54
N LEU A 68 -20.53 5.42 -15.73
CA LEU A 68 -19.53 4.44 -15.27
C LEU A 68 -19.87 3.91 -13.88
N SER A 69 -19.66 2.62 -13.68
CA SER A 69 -19.70 1.97 -12.37
C SER A 69 -18.34 1.98 -11.71
N PHE A 70 -18.35 1.70 -10.42
CA PHE A 70 -17.21 1.88 -9.53
C PHE A 70 -17.08 0.61 -8.71
N ARG A 71 -15.94 -0.06 -8.82
CA ARG A 71 -15.59 -1.20 -7.96
C ARG A 71 -14.41 -0.78 -7.11
N GLU A 72 -14.55 -0.88 -5.79
CA GLU A 72 -13.43 -0.61 -4.89
C GLU A 72 -12.36 -1.68 -5.11
N LYS A 73 -11.11 -1.25 -5.30
CA LYS A 73 -9.95 -2.12 -5.37
C LYS A 73 -9.01 -1.75 -4.24
N GLU A 74 -8.70 -2.74 -3.42
CA GLU A 74 -7.78 -2.61 -2.31
C GLU A 74 -6.65 -3.63 -2.46
N THR A 75 -5.42 -3.13 -2.42
CA THR A 75 -4.17 -3.90 -2.49
C THR A 75 -3.22 -3.38 -1.40
N ASP A 76 -2.07 -4.00 -1.21
CA ASP A 76 -1.03 -3.46 -0.31
C ASP A 76 -0.62 -2.01 -0.65
N ILE A 77 -0.50 -1.68 -1.95
CA ILE A 77 -0.02 -0.40 -2.45
C ILE A 77 -1.12 0.66 -2.63
N CYS A 78 -2.39 0.27 -2.74
CA CYS A 78 -3.46 1.24 -2.98
C CYS A 78 -4.81 0.86 -2.36
N LYS A 79 -5.59 1.89 -2.05
CA LYS A 79 -7.03 1.78 -1.84
C LYS A 79 -7.67 2.83 -2.72
N ARG A 80 -8.31 2.42 -3.81
CA ARG A 80 -8.95 3.34 -4.76
C ARG A 80 -10.10 2.66 -5.47
N THR A 81 -10.99 3.45 -6.04
CA THR A 81 -12.14 2.92 -6.77
C THR A 81 -11.91 3.13 -8.26
N PRO A 82 -11.26 2.18 -8.98
CA PRO A 82 -11.19 2.23 -10.43
C PRO A 82 -12.61 2.22 -11.01
N LYS A 83 -12.80 2.95 -12.11
CA LYS A 83 -14.06 2.91 -12.83
C LYS A 83 -14.11 1.70 -13.74
N LEU A 84 -15.27 1.05 -13.80
CA LEU A 84 -15.62 -0.06 -14.69
C LEU A 84 -16.90 0.31 -15.44
N ILE A 85 -17.12 -0.21 -16.64
CA ILE A 85 -18.45 -0.10 -17.25
C ILE A 85 -19.34 -1.19 -16.67
N ASN A 86 -20.64 -0.91 -16.53
CA ASN A 86 -21.66 -1.74 -15.88
C ASN A 86 -21.75 -3.22 -16.33
N GLN A 87 -20.97 -3.66 -17.32
CA GLN A 87 -21.04 -5.01 -17.87
C GLN A 87 -19.68 -5.68 -18.15
N THR A 88 -18.55 -4.95 -18.15
CA THR A 88 -17.24 -5.52 -18.50
C THR A 88 -16.11 -5.02 -17.58
N GLY A 89 -15.34 -5.98 -17.08
CA GLY A 89 -14.16 -5.77 -16.26
C GLY A 89 -13.06 -4.99 -16.99
N ASP A 90 -12.35 -4.22 -16.18
CA ASP A 90 -11.19 -3.36 -16.40
C ASP A 90 -11.23 -2.34 -17.57
N LEU A 91 -11.20 -1.06 -17.20
CA LEU A 91 -11.05 0.11 -18.10
C LEU A 91 -9.58 0.35 -18.43
N SER A 92 -8.77 -0.71 -18.53
CA SER A 92 -7.35 -0.59 -18.88
C SER A 92 -7.14 -0.03 -20.28
N ASN A 93 -8.19 0.04 -21.12
CA ASN A 93 -8.23 0.90 -22.30
C ASN A 93 -9.67 1.23 -22.74
N LEU A 94 -10.02 2.53 -22.85
CA LEU A 94 -11.26 2.98 -23.51
C LEU A 94 -11.45 2.41 -24.93
N SER A 95 -10.39 1.99 -25.61
CA SER A 95 -10.45 1.36 -26.94
C SER A 95 -10.90 -0.11 -26.92
N GLY A 96 -10.94 -0.77 -25.76
CA GLY A 96 -11.42 -2.14 -25.60
C GLY A 96 -12.93 -2.27 -25.41
N LEU A 97 -13.65 -1.15 -25.29
CA LEU A 97 -15.07 -1.14 -24.96
C LEU A 97 -15.98 -1.49 -26.16
N PRO A 98 -17.10 -2.19 -25.92
CA PRO A 98 -18.13 -2.42 -26.94
C PRO A 98 -18.64 -1.12 -27.56
N ALA A 99 -18.96 -1.15 -28.85
CA ALA A 99 -19.44 0.02 -29.58
C ALA A 99 -20.73 0.65 -28.98
N SER A 100 -21.55 -0.15 -28.30
CA SER A 100 -22.75 0.30 -27.57
C SER A 100 -22.43 1.14 -26.34
N GLU A 101 -21.37 0.81 -25.61
CA GLU A 101 -20.94 1.53 -24.40
C GLU A 101 -20.17 2.80 -24.79
N LEU A 102 -19.35 2.72 -25.83
CA LEU A 102 -18.67 3.88 -26.41
C LEU A 102 -19.64 4.96 -26.92
N ALA A 103 -20.81 4.56 -27.42
CA ALA A 103 -21.85 5.50 -27.84
C ALA A 103 -22.44 6.33 -26.68
N LEU A 104 -22.30 5.87 -25.43
CA LEU A 104 -22.75 6.59 -24.23
C LEU A 104 -21.71 7.61 -23.74
N LEU A 105 -20.48 7.56 -24.25
CA LEU A 105 -19.33 8.36 -23.79
C LEU A 105 -18.72 9.24 -24.90
N PRO A 106 -19.52 10.01 -25.68
CA PRO A 106 -19.02 10.76 -26.82
C PRO A 106 -18.05 11.89 -26.41
N THR A 107 -18.31 12.57 -25.29
CA THR A 107 -17.44 13.67 -24.83
C THR A 107 -16.11 13.12 -24.31
N LEU A 108 -16.14 11.99 -23.60
CA LEU A 108 -14.91 11.33 -23.15
C LEU A 108 -14.04 10.82 -24.31
N LEU A 109 -14.65 10.31 -25.39
CA LEU A 109 -13.93 9.95 -26.61
C LEU A 109 -13.32 11.17 -27.30
N GLN A 110 -14.05 12.28 -27.36
CA GLN A 110 -13.52 13.54 -27.88
C GLN A 110 -12.34 14.03 -27.06
N LEU A 111 -12.42 13.95 -25.73
CA LEU A 111 -11.32 14.30 -24.81
C LEU A 111 -10.09 13.43 -25.04
N ARG A 112 -10.26 12.10 -25.12
CA ARG A 112 -9.16 11.16 -25.42
C ARG A 112 -8.51 11.51 -26.76
N ASN A 113 -9.31 11.67 -27.82
CA ASN A 113 -8.81 11.95 -29.15
C ASN A 113 -8.07 13.30 -29.21
N ALA A 114 -8.51 14.29 -28.41
CA ALA A 114 -7.81 15.56 -28.28
C ALA A 114 -6.45 15.38 -27.59
N LEU A 115 -6.38 14.67 -26.45
CA LEU A 115 -5.12 14.41 -25.72
C LEU A 115 -4.10 13.64 -26.57
N TYR A 116 -4.53 12.58 -27.27
CA TYR A 116 -3.63 11.79 -28.12
C TYR A 116 -3.45 12.37 -29.54
N GLY A 117 -4.15 13.47 -29.83
CA GLY A 117 -4.07 14.18 -31.09
C GLY A 117 -2.67 14.75 -31.36
N PRO A 118 -2.31 14.95 -32.64
CA PRO A 118 -0.99 15.47 -33.02
C PRO A 118 -0.70 16.85 -32.42
N GLU A 119 -1.71 17.73 -32.34
CA GLU A 119 -1.57 19.07 -31.78
C GLU A 119 -1.07 19.04 -30.32
N PHE A 120 -1.71 18.24 -29.47
CA PHE A 120 -1.33 18.14 -28.05
C PHE A 120 -0.01 17.37 -27.86
N ARG A 121 0.23 16.30 -28.63
CA ARG A 121 1.52 15.59 -28.59
C ARG A 121 2.69 16.50 -28.99
N HIS A 122 2.52 17.36 -29.99
CA HIS A 122 3.54 18.32 -30.39
C HIS A 122 3.73 19.41 -29.34
N PHE A 123 2.65 19.84 -28.69
CA PHE A 123 2.71 20.75 -27.55
C PHE A 123 3.54 20.15 -26.40
N LEU A 124 3.27 18.90 -25.99
CA LEU A 124 4.03 18.21 -24.95
C LEU A 124 5.51 18.11 -25.32
N GLN A 125 5.82 17.70 -26.55
CA GLN A 125 7.20 17.66 -27.06
C GLN A 125 7.92 19.01 -26.97
N ARG A 126 7.21 20.10 -27.24
CA ARG A 126 7.77 21.45 -27.10
C ARG A 126 7.99 21.81 -25.63
N VAL A 127 7.09 21.45 -24.73
CA VAL A 127 7.25 21.79 -23.31
C VAL A 127 8.36 20.96 -22.65
N THR A 128 8.37 19.64 -22.85
CA THR A 128 9.26 18.71 -22.13
C THR A 128 10.58 18.45 -22.84
N GLY A 129 10.59 18.40 -24.18
CA GLY A 129 11.73 17.92 -24.95
C GLY A 129 11.87 16.39 -24.99
N CYS A 130 10.86 15.63 -24.54
CA CYS A 130 10.90 14.16 -24.40
C CYS A 130 11.05 13.35 -25.70
N GLY A 131 11.06 14.02 -26.86
CA GLY A 131 11.02 13.38 -28.17
C GLY A 131 9.62 12.87 -28.56
N PRO A 132 9.49 12.17 -29.70
CA PRO A 132 8.20 11.82 -30.30
C PRO A 132 7.34 10.93 -29.38
N LEU A 133 6.02 11.05 -29.50
CA LEU A 133 5.03 10.33 -28.70
C LEU A 133 4.05 9.59 -29.60
N SER A 134 3.67 8.37 -29.21
CA SER A 134 2.68 7.57 -29.94
C SER A 134 1.31 8.24 -29.94
N GLY A 135 0.64 8.21 -31.10
CA GLY A 135 -0.75 8.67 -31.23
C GLY A 135 -1.76 7.53 -31.28
N SER A 136 -1.31 6.34 -31.69
CA SER A 136 -2.15 5.13 -31.79
C SER A 136 -2.25 4.36 -30.47
N LYS A 137 -1.17 4.33 -29.68
CA LYS A 137 -1.17 3.66 -28.37
C LYS A 137 -1.71 4.60 -27.29
N THR A 138 -3.02 4.61 -27.14
CA THR A 138 -3.72 5.35 -26.10
C THR A 138 -3.78 4.51 -24.83
N ASP A 139 -3.38 5.06 -23.68
CA ASP A 139 -3.46 4.42 -22.35
C ASP A 139 -4.04 5.43 -21.36
N MET A 140 -5.33 5.31 -21.05
CA MET A 140 -6.03 6.27 -20.18
C MET A 140 -7.06 5.53 -19.34
N SER A 141 -6.99 5.77 -18.03
CA SER A 141 -7.87 5.22 -17.01
C SER A 141 -8.54 6.34 -16.22
N CYS A 142 -9.70 6.02 -15.64
CA CYS A 142 -10.40 6.93 -14.74
C CYS A 142 -10.40 6.33 -13.33
N ALA A 143 -10.10 7.17 -12.34
CA ALA A 143 -10.13 6.78 -10.94
C ALA A 143 -10.91 7.81 -10.10
N GLU A 144 -11.55 7.33 -9.05
CA GLU A 144 -12.11 8.15 -7.99
C GLU A 144 -11.49 7.75 -6.65
N TYR A 145 -11.04 8.74 -5.91
CA TYR A 145 -10.55 8.59 -4.54
C TYR A 145 -11.54 9.30 -3.61
N SER A 146 -12.15 8.53 -2.72
CA SER A 146 -13.02 8.99 -1.63
C SER A 146 -12.27 8.93 -0.29
N GLN A 147 -12.94 9.25 0.81
CA GLN A 147 -12.32 9.21 2.15
C GLN A 147 -11.60 7.87 2.41
N GLY A 148 -10.33 7.94 2.81
CA GLY A 148 -9.49 6.78 3.09
C GLY A 148 -8.79 6.20 1.85
N CYS A 149 -9.09 6.68 0.64
CA CYS A 149 -8.39 6.24 -0.57
C CYS A 149 -7.01 6.90 -0.69
N TYR A 150 -6.01 6.14 -1.14
CA TYR A 150 -4.62 6.54 -1.35
C TYR A 150 -3.94 5.69 -2.43
N LEU A 151 -2.79 6.14 -2.92
CA LEU A 151 -1.88 5.36 -3.75
C LEU A 151 -0.45 5.60 -3.26
N LEU A 152 0.22 4.56 -2.77
CA LEU A 152 1.53 4.66 -2.15
C LEU A 152 2.65 4.87 -3.19
N ASN A 153 3.88 5.04 -2.71
CA ASN A 153 5.00 5.48 -3.53
C ASN A 153 5.39 4.46 -4.62
N HIS A 154 5.42 4.90 -5.88
CA HIS A 154 5.78 4.10 -7.06
C HIS A 154 6.41 5.02 -8.14
N ASP A 155 7.03 4.45 -9.19
CA ASP A 155 7.77 5.23 -10.21
C ASP A 155 7.15 5.22 -11.63
N ASP A 156 6.04 4.51 -11.84
CA ASP A 156 5.32 4.36 -13.12
C ASP A 156 6.09 3.66 -14.25
N VAL A 157 7.22 3.01 -13.95
CA VAL A 157 8.15 2.47 -14.97
C VAL A 157 7.66 1.11 -15.47
N ILE A 158 6.73 1.15 -16.41
CA ILE A 158 6.15 -0.03 -17.04
C ILE A 158 6.26 0.05 -18.56
N GLY A 159 6.89 -0.95 -19.17
CA GLY A 159 6.92 -1.16 -20.62
C GLY A 159 7.48 0.03 -21.43
N THR A 160 6.59 0.73 -22.14
CA THR A 160 6.94 1.77 -23.14
C THR A 160 6.47 3.17 -22.76
N ARG A 161 6.07 3.37 -21.50
CA ARG A 161 5.60 4.65 -20.99
C ARG A 161 6.73 5.70 -21.06
N ARG A 162 6.41 6.93 -21.47
CA ARG A 162 7.36 8.04 -21.61
C ARG A 162 6.93 9.27 -20.82
N ILE A 163 5.66 9.64 -20.87
CA ILE A 163 5.10 10.71 -20.02
C ILE A 163 3.91 10.14 -19.25
N SER A 164 3.89 10.32 -17.93
CA SER A 164 2.72 10.11 -17.09
C SER A 164 1.94 11.42 -16.98
N PHE A 165 0.61 11.34 -16.99
CA PHE A 165 -0.23 12.50 -16.78
C PHE A 165 -1.45 12.20 -15.91
N ILE A 166 -1.91 13.23 -15.23
CA ILE A 166 -3.11 13.20 -14.39
C ILE A 166 -3.88 14.49 -14.66
N LEU A 167 -5.12 14.35 -15.14
CA LEU A 167 -6.09 15.44 -15.31
C LEU A 167 -7.14 15.35 -14.20
N TYR A 168 -7.23 16.40 -13.39
CA TYR A 168 -8.14 16.48 -12.27
C TYR A 168 -9.52 17.00 -12.69
N LEU A 169 -10.55 16.24 -12.29
CA LEU A 169 -11.97 16.47 -12.54
C LEU A 169 -12.73 16.67 -11.21
N VAL A 170 -12.05 17.18 -10.19
CA VAL A 170 -12.68 17.61 -8.93
C VAL A 170 -13.73 18.70 -9.20
N LEU A 171 -14.65 18.95 -8.28
CA LEU A 171 -15.64 20.00 -8.45
C LEU A 171 -14.97 21.38 -8.54
N GLU A 172 -15.53 22.27 -9.35
CA GLU A 172 -15.16 23.69 -9.37
C GLU A 172 -15.64 24.38 -8.08
N GLU A 173 -16.87 24.06 -7.65
CA GLU A 173 -17.46 24.54 -6.41
C GLU A 173 -18.12 23.37 -5.65
N PRO A 174 -17.76 23.13 -4.37
CA PRO A 174 -16.71 23.82 -3.63
C PRO A 174 -15.31 23.49 -4.16
N GLU A 175 -14.43 24.49 -4.18
CA GLU A 175 -13.01 24.31 -4.56
C GLU A 175 -12.31 23.30 -3.62
N TRP A 176 -11.55 22.38 -4.19
CA TRP A 176 -10.76 21.40 -3.44
C TRP A 176 -9.72 22.11 -2.56
N LYS A 177 -9.67 21.73 -1.28
CA LYS A 177 -8.75 22.33 -0.32
C LYS A 177 -7.58 21.39 -0.03
N PRO A 178 -6.34 21.90 0.12
CA PRO A 178 -5.19 21.06 0.46
C PRO A 178 -5.42 20.21 1.71
N GLU A 179 -6.18 20.71 2.68
CA GLU A 179 -6.51 19.99 3.92
C GLU A 179 -7.38 18.75 3.67
N TRP A 180 -8.06 18.64 2.53
CA TRP A 180 -8.88 17.47 2.17
C TRP A 180 -8.02 16.28 1.72
N GLY A 181 -6.70 16.47 1.58
CA GLY A 181 -5.77 15.46 1.12
C GLY A 181 -5.86 15.22 -0.39
N GLY A 182 -5.43 14.03 -0.85
CA GLY A 182 -5.45 13.69 -2.27
C GLY A 182 -4.38 14.40 -3.12
N ALA A 183 -3.41 15.07 -2.53
CA ALA A 183 -2.33 15.71 -3.27
C ALA A 183 -1.44 14.69 -3.99
N LEU A 184 -0.90 15.08 -5.14
CA LEU A 184 0.20 14.37 -5.78
C LEU A 184 1.50 14.76 -5.08
N GLU A 185 2.15 13.79 -4.44
CA GLU A 185 3.42 13.97 -3.75
C GLU A 185 4.58 13.48 -4.62
N LEU A 186 5.62 14.31 -4.80
CA LEU A 186 6.80 13.97 -5.59
C LEU A 186 8.02 13.80 -4.67
N TYR A 187 8.78 12.73 -4.86
CA TYR A 187 9.85 12.33 -3.95
C TYR A 187 11.23 12.54 -4.59
N PRO A 188 12.18 13.19 -3.88
CA PRO A 188 13.57 13.21 -4.28
C PRO A 188 14.19 11.83 -4.12
N VAL A 189 15.23 11.56 -4.89
CA VAL A 189 16.00 10.32 -4.87
C VAL A 189 17.38 10.58 -4.33
N LEU A 190 17.87 9.65 -3.52
CA LEU A 190 19.26 9.58 -3.12
C LEU A 190 20.02 8.83 -4.21
N GLU A 191 20.79 9.59 -4.98
CA GLU A 191 21.67 9.09 -6.03
C GLU A 191 23.01 8.63 -5.46
N ALA A 192 23.80 7.96 -6.30
CA ALA A 192 25.18 7.59 -5.99
C ALA A 192 26.03 8.80 -5.58
N ASP A 193 26.81 8.61 -4.51
CA ASP A 193 27.69 9.62 -3.93
C ASP A 193 29.12 9.06 -3.77
N GLU A 194 30.06 9.92 -3.36
CA GLU A 194 31.46 9.51 -3.18
C GLU A 194 31.65 8.41 -2.11
N GLN A 195 30.70 8.27 -1.18
CA GLN A 195 30.76 7.29 -0.09
C GLN A 195 30.12 5.96 -0.49
N ASN A 196 29.16 5.97 -1.41
CA ASN A 196 28.48 4.82 -1.97
C ASN A 196 28.28 5.01 -3.50
N PRO A 197 29.32 4.77 -4.30
CA PRO A 197 29.27 5.00 -5.76
C PRO A 197 28.37 4.00 -6.49
N ASP A 198 28.12 2.82 -5.90
CA ASP A 198 27.34 1.74 -6.52
C ASP A 198 25.88 1.67 -6.02
N ARG A 199 25.41 2.65 -5.23
CA ARG A 199 24.02 2.59 -4.73
C ARG A 199 23.01 2.79 -5.85
N PRO A 200 21.93 2.01 -5.88
CA PRO A 200 20.80 2.32 -6.75
C PRO A 200 20.14 3.63 -6.29
N ASN A 201 19.37 4.25 -7.19
CA ASN A 201 18.58 5.42 -6.84
C ASN A 201 17.44 5.01 -5.93
N VAL A 202 17.43 5.56 -4.71
CA VAL A 202 16.47 5.20 -3.66
C VAL A 202 15.69 6.46 -3.26
N PRO A 203 14.34 6.48 -3.33
CA PRO A 203 13.58 7.64 -2.92
C PRO A 203 13.78 7.93 -1.43
N VAL A 204 13.92 9.21 -1.11
CA VAL A 204 13.93 9.68 0.28
C VAL A 204 12.55 9.44 0.89
N ALA A 205 12.44 9.20 2.20
CA ALA A 205 11.16 8.88 2.84
C ALA A 205 10.11 10.01 2.87
N LYS A 206 10.50 11.24 2.48
CA LYS A 206 9.67 12.46 2.58
C LYS A 206 9.55 13.09 1.20
N PRO A 207 8.34 13.52 0.80
CA PRO A 207 8.17 14.27 -0.44
C PRO A 207 8.77 15.68 -0.30
N SER A 208 9.29 16.23 -1.40
CA SER A 208 9.76 17.62 -1.44
C SER A 208 8.72 18.56 -2.05
N THR A 209 7.80 18.03 -2.85
CA THR A 209 6.79 18.78 -3.58
C THR A 209 5.44 18.09 -3.42
N SER A 210 4.40 18.85 -3.10
CA SER A 210 3.03 18.36 -2.98
C SER A 210 2.10 19.27 -3.79
N ILE A 211 1.30 18.67 -4.67
CA ILE A 211 0.43 19.37 -5.63
C ILE A 211 -1.02 18.96 -5.35
N PRO A 212 -1.83 19.79 -4.67
CA PRO A 212 -3.22 19.51 -4.41
C PRO A 212 -4.03 19.53 -5.72
N PRO A 213 -5.03 18.66 -5.90
CA PRO A 213 -5.81 18.61 -7.12
C PRO A 213 -6.71 19.85 -7.24
N ALA A 214 -6.85 20.36 -8.46
CA ALA A 214 -7.75 21.47 -8.76
C ALA A 214 -8.54 21.18 -10.05
N PHE A 215 -9.75 21.75 -10.19
CA PHE A 215 -10.56 21.54 -11.38
C PHE A 215 -9.82 22.01 -12.64
N ASN A 216 -9.88 21.22 -13.71
CA ASN A 216 -9.24 21.49 -15.00
C ASN A 216 -7.70 21.60 -14.94
N GLN A 217 -7.11 21.11 -13.85
CA GLN A 217 -5.66 21.06 -13.69
C GLN A 217 -5.11 19.73 -14.22
N MET A 218 -4.07 19.79 -15.04
CA MET A 218 -3.30 18.64 -15.49
C MET A 218 -1.87 18.73 -14.96
N VAL A 219 -1.38 17.65 -14.38
CA VAL A 219 0.03 17.47 -14.03
C VAL A 219 0.61 16.39 -14.92
N PHE A 220 1.83 16.60 -15.42
CA PHE A 220 2.55 15.57 -16.17
C PHE A 220 4.06 15.64 -15.89
N PHE A 221 4.70 14.49 -16.04
CA PHE A 221 6.14 14.32 -15.84
C PHE A 221 6.66 13.17 -16.71
N GLU A 222 7.96 13.20 -16.99
CA GLU A 222 8.63 12.12 -17.72
C GLU A 222 8.81 10.89 -16.83
N VAL A 223 8.53 9.71 -17.38
CA VAL A 223 8.71 8.43 -16.68
C VAL A 223 10.20 8.08 -16.73
N GLN A 224 10.84 8.04 -15.57
CA GLN A 224 12.27 7.83 -15.42
C GLN A 224 12.54 6.66 -14.45
N PRO A 225 13.08 5.53 -14.95
CA PRO A 225 13.43 4.37 -14.13
C PRO A 225 14.21 4.75 -12.87
N GLY A 226 13.64 4.46 -11.69
CA GLY A 226 14.29 4.75 -10.41
C GLY A 226 14.42 6.24 -10.08
N HIS A 227 13.66 7.14 -10.70
CA HIS A 227 13.66 8.57 -10.36
C HIS A 227 12.27 9.19 -10.20
N SER A 228 11.29 8.83 -11.03
CA SER A 228 9.96 9.46 -11.07
C SER A 228 9.02 8.98 -9.94
N PHE A 229 9.53 8.89 -8.71
CA PHE A 229 8.80 8.40 -7.55
C PHE A 229 7.75 9.40 -7.07
N HIS A 230 6.50 8.94 -6.99
CA HIS A 230 5.36 9.73 -6.54
C HIS A 230 4.30 8.91 -5.82
N SER A 231 3.42 9.58 -5.09
CA SER A 231 2.25 8.99 -4.44
C SER A 231 1.03 9.92 -4.51
N VAL A 232 -0.15 9.38 -4.24
CA VAL A 232 -1.37 10.14 -3.97
C VAL A 232 -1.62 10.10 -2.48
N GLU A 233 -1.52 11.26 -1.83
CA GLU A 233 -1.86 11.46 -0.42
C GLU A 233 -3.28 10.96 -0.14
N GLU A 234 -3.52 10.41 1.05
CA GLU A 234 -4.85 9.96 1.45
C GLU A 234 -5.88 11.09 1.34
N VAL A 235 -7.05 10.80 0.77
CA VAL A 235 -8.19 11.71 0.82
C VAL A 235 -8.83 11.60 2.20
N VAL A 236 -8.83 12.69 2.95
CA VAL A 236 -9.21 12.71 4.38
C VAL A 236 -10.50 13.48 4.66
N VAL A 237 -11.14 14.03 3.62
CA VAL A 237 -12.47 14.63 3.70
C VAL A 237 -13.57 13.56 3.65
N GLU A 238 -14.55 13.65 4.56
CA GLU A 238 -15.68 12.71 4.60
C GLU A 238 -16.62 12.86 3.39
N GLY A 239 -16.77 14.08 2.89
CA GLY A 239 -17.58 14.38 1.72
C GLY A 239 -19.08 14.13 1.91
N ASP A 240 -19.82 14.07 0.80
CA ASP A 240 -21.27 13.80 0.79
C ASP A 240 -21.61 12.33 0.47
N LYS A 241 -20.60 11.49 0.27
CA LYS A 241 -20.69 10.06 -0.11
C LYS A 241 -21.47 9.83 -1.42
N GLN A 242 -21.65 10.86 -2.24
CA GLN A 242 -22.25 10.74 -3.57
C GLN A 242 -21.16 10.51 -4.62
N LYS A 243 -21.48 9.70 -5.64
CA LYS A 243 -20.57 9.43 -6.77
C LYS A 243 -20.22 10.74 -7.48
N GLY A 244 -18.93 11.08 -7.50
CA GLY A 244 -18.49 12.38 -8.02
C GLY A 244 -19.13 13.58 -7.32
N GLY A 245 -19.50 13.46 -6.04
CA GLY A 245 -19.99 14.55 -5.21
C GLY A 245 -18.86 15.34 -4.54
N VAL A 246 -19.19 16.01 -3.44
CA VAL A 246 -18.22 16.71 -2.60
C VAL A 246 -17.30 15.69 -1.91
N GLY A 247 -15.99 15.89 -1.99
CA GLY A 247 -14.99 14.98 -1.44
C GLY A 247 -14.59 13.82 -2.36
N ALA A 248 -15.20 13.70 -3.54
CA ALA A 248 -14.79 12.73 -4.56
C ALA A 248 -13.67 13.32 -5.45
N ARG A 249 -12.45 12.81 -5.30
CA ARG A 249 -11.32 13.17 -6.16
C ARG A 249 -11.37 12.34 -7.44
N VAL A 250 -12.08 12.85 -8.44
CA VAL A 250 -12.15 12.24 -9.78
C VAL A 250 -10.96 12.70 -10.60
N SER A 251 -10.26 11.76 -11.25
CA SER A 251 -9.15 12.05 -12.15
C SER A 251 -9.11 11.12 -13.35
N LEU A 252 -8.66 11.64 -14.49
CA LEU A 252 -8.22 10.84 -15.63
C LEU A 252 -6.69 10.77 -15.60
N SER A 253 -6.15 9.57 -15.46
CA SER A 253 -4.70 9.32 -15.49
C SER A 253 -4.35 8.51 -16.73
N GLY A 254 -3.14 8.66 -17.24
CA GLY A 254 -2.71 7.89 -18.39
C GLY A 254 -1.25 8.13 -18.75
N TRP A 255 -0.83 7.48 -19.82
CA TRP A 255 0.54 7.56 -20.29
C TRP A 255 0.63 7.80 -21.80
N PHE A 256 1.54 8.71 -22.18
CA PHE A 256 2.02 8.77 -23.55
C PHE A 256 3.17 7.80 -23.72
N HIS A 257 3.06 6.92 -24.72
CA HIS A 257 4.08 5.92 -25.02
C HIS A 257 5.11 6.42 -26.02
N LYS A 258 6.27 5.76 -26.04
CA LYS A 258 7.20 5.84 -27.18
C LYS A 258 6.46 5.41 -28.48
N PRO A 259 6.80 5.99 -29.64
CA PRO A 259 6.20 5.60 -30.91
C PRO A 259 6.34 4.10 -31.15
N VAL A 260 5.36 3.51 -31.84
CA VAL A 260 5.39 2.09 -32.24
C VAL A 260 5.80 1.93 -33.70
N GLU A 261 6.05 0.69 -34.14
CA GLU A 261 6.42 0.42 -35.53
C GLU A 261 5.38 1.01 -36.51
N GLY A 262 5.86 1.83 -37.45
CA GLY A 262 5.01 2.54 -38.42
C GLY A 262 4.64 3.97 -38.03
N GLU A 263 4.95 4.42 -36.81
CA GLU A 263 4.78 5.81 -36.39
C GLU A 263 6.05 6.66 -36.59
N GLU A 264 5.87 7.97 -36.76
CA GLU A 264 6.96 8.93 -36.91
C GLU A 264 7.84 8.97 -35.65
N GLY A 265 9.15 8.79 -35.85
CA GLY A 265 10.12 8.80 -34.74
C GLY A 265 10.24 7.47 -33.98
N TYR A 266 9.79 6.35 -34.57
CA TYR A 266 10.09 5.02 -34.07
C TYR A 266 11.57 4.68 -34.20
N GLU A 267 12.24 4.42 -33.08
CA GLU A 267 13.67 4.13 -33.00
C GLU A 267 14.00 2.61 -32.92
N GLY A 268 12.98 1.74 -33.02
CA GLY A 268 13.12 0.29 -32.84
C GLY A 268 12.82 -0.19 -31.41
N SER A 269 12.69 -1.50 -31.23
CA SER A 269 12.48 -2.16 -29.92
C SER A 269 13.78 -2.53 -29.20
N GLU A 270 14.94 -2.31 -29.84
CA GLU A 270 16.25 -2.62 -29.26
C GLU A 270 16.65 -1.58 -28.21
N GLY A 271 16.66 -1.98 -26.94
CA GLY A 271 17.34 -1.24 -25.87
C GLY A 271 16.61 -1.10 -24.55
N PHE A 272 15.31 -1.44 -24.46
CA PHE A 272 14.59 -1.39 -23.20
C PHE A 272 14.36 -2.80 -22.63
N GLN A 273 15.40 -3.31 -21.97
CA GLN A 273 15.26 -4.36 -20.97
C GLN A 273 15.31 -3.64 -19.61
N PRO A 274 14.17 -3.19 -19.05
CA PRO A 274 14.17 -2.79 -17.66
C PRO A 274 14.43 -4.07 -16.87
N LYS A 275 15.68 -4.31 -16.47
CA LYS A 275 15.91 -5.17 -15.32
C LYS A 275 15.13 -4.51 -14.20
N SER A 276 14.12 -5.21 -13.67
CA SER A 276 13.26 -4.75 -12.57
C SER A 276 14.13 -4.08 -11.51
N SER A 277 14.15 -2.74 -11.53
CA SER A 277 14.85 -1.92 -10.53
C SER A 277 14.33 -2.25 -9.14
N LEU A 278 13.06 -2.65 -9.05
CA LEU A 278 12.40 -3.15 -7.84
C LEU A 278 13.16 -4.35 -7.23
N GLN A 279 13.43 -5.43 -7.96
CA GLN A 279 14.14 -6.61 -7.41
C GLN A 279 15.54 -6.29 -6.89
N GLN A 280 16.26 -5.38 -7.56
CA GLN A 280 17.59 -4.94 -7.10
C GLN A 280 17.50 -4.02 -5.86
N LEU A 281 16.45 -3.20 -5.76
CA LEU A 281 16.16 -2.36 -4.59
C LEU A 281 15.68 -3.19 -3.38
N TYR A 282 14.96 -4.29 -3.61
CA TYR A 282 14.55 -5.24 -2.57
C TYR A 282 15.75 -5.87 -1.84
N ALA A 283 16.72 -6.40 -2.59
CA ALA A 283 17.89 -7.08 -2.00
C ALA A 283 18.83 -6.14 -1.24
N THR A 284 18.88 -4.85 -1.58
CA THR A 284 19.80 -3.87 -0.99
C THR A 284 19.26 -3.14 0.25
N THR A 285 17.97 -3.31 0.58
CA THR A 285 17.32 -2.59 1.69
C THR A 285 17.09 -3.44 2.94
N LEU A 286 17.38 -4.73 2.89
CA LEU A 286 17.21 -5.64 4.02
C LEU A 286 18.40 -5.55 4.98
N SER A 287 18.09 -5.43 6.28
CA SER A 287 19.10 -5.56 7.33
C SER A 287 19.57 -7.00 7.39
N ALA A 288 20.89 -7.21 7.45
CA ALA A 288 21.44 -8.54 7.62
C ALA A 288 20.96 -9.15 8.95
N PRO A 289 20.58 -10.45 8.96
CA PRO A 289 20.18 -11.12 10.18
C PRO A 289 21.35 -11.17 11.17
N THR A 290 21.05 -10.97 12.45
CA THR A 290 22.02 -11.07 13.55
C THR A 290 22.01 -12.51 14.07
N PRO A 291 23.11 -13.27 13.93
CA PRO A 291 23.18 -14.64 14.45
C PRO A 291 23.24 -14.63 15.98
N TYR A 292 22.65 -15.66 16.61
CA TYR A 292 22.87 -15.89 18.03
C TYR A 292 24.35 -16.23 18.30
N PRO A 293 24.96 -15.69 19.36
CA PRO A 293 26.35 -16.02 19.70
C PRO A 293 26.59 -17.50 20.01
N GLU A 294 25.60 -18.16 20.61
CA GLU A 294 25.60 -19.57 20.95
C GLU A 294 24.22 -20.16 20.63
N LEU A 295 24.19 -21.28 19.91
CA LEU A 295 22.95 -21.98 19.57
C LEU A 295 22.47 -22.82 20.76
N LEU A 296 21.15 -23.05 20.83
CA LEU A 296 20.59 -23.91 21.85
C LEU A 296 21.09 -25.35 21.70
N PRO A 297 21.35 -26.07 22.82
CA PRO A 297 21.78 -27.45 22.77
C PRO A 297 20.67 -28.36 22.26
N LEU A 298 21.05 -29.44 21.57
CA LEU A 298 20.15 -30.51 21.16
C LEU A 298 20.14 -31.65 22.20
N PRO A 299 18.99 -32.32 22.45
CA PRO A 299 17.67 -32.04 21.90
C PRO A 299 17.09 -30.71 22.43
N LEU A 300 16.20 -30.09 21.66
CA LEU A 300 15.66 -28.78 22.04
C LEU A 300 14.94 -28.82 23.39
N PRO A 301 15.03 -27.72 24.17
CA PRO A 301 14.35 -27.64 25.44
C PRO A 301 12.83 -27.63 25.24
N THR A 302 12.16 -28.60 25.87
CA THR A 302 10.70 -28.57 26.03
C THR A 302 10.23 -27.55 27.08
N MET A 303 11.16 -27.00 27.86
CA MET A 303 10.95 -25.92 28.81
C MET A 303 12.22 -25.08 28.92
N PRO A 304 12.13 -23.75 29.08
CA PRO A 304 13.30 -22.93 29.39
C PRO A 304 13.97 -23.34 30.70
N SER A 305 15.29 -23.13 30.79
CA SER A 305 16.05 -23.46 32.01
C SER A 305 15.60 -22.59 33.21
N PRO A 306 15.87 -23.00 34.47
CA PRO A 306 15.52 -22.18 35.63
C PRO A 306 16.07 -20.75 35.57
N SER A 307 17.31 -20.58 35.08
CA SER A 307 17.92 -19.26 34.89
C SER A 307 17.24 -18.43 33.79
N ASP A 308 16.80 -19.09 32.70
CA ASP A 308 16.06 -18.41 31.64
C ASP A 308 14.68 -17.98 32.15
N LEU A 309 13.97 -18.87 32.87
CA LEU A 309 12.69 -18.55 33.49
C LEU A 309 12.81 -17.37 34.46
N ASP A 310 13.87 -17.30 35.27
CA ASP A 310 14.11 -16.17 36.17
C ASP A 310 14.35 -14.85 35.42
N SER A 311 14.90 -14.91 34.21
CA SER A 311 15.10 -13.75 33.33
C SER A 311 13.81 -13.33 32.60
N LEU A 312 12.93 -14.29 32.27
CA LEU A 312 11.67 -14.06 31.56
C LEU A 312 10.54 -13.56 32.49
N ARG A 313 10.46 -14.10 33.71
CA ARG A 313 9.38 -13.83 34.71
C ARG A 313 9.09 -12.35 34.98
N PRO A 314 10.08 -11.44 35.05
CA PRO A 314 9.81 -10.03 35.29
C PRO A 314 9.02 -9.37 34.16
N PHE A 315 9.14 -9.89 32.93
CA PHE A 315 8.59 -9.28 31.72
C PHE A 315 7.33 -9.97 31.21
N LEU A 316 7.23 -11.29 31.38
CA LEU A 316 6.17 -12.10 30.79
C LEU A 316 5.09 -12.47 31.80
N ASN A 317 3.88 -12.68 31.29
CA ASN A 317 2.77 -13.19 32.09
C ASN A 317 3.10 -14.61 32.59
N PRO A 318 3.09 -14.86 33.91
CA PRO A 318 3.47 -16.15 34.49
C PRO A 318 2.68 -17.35 33.97
N ALA A 319 1.47 -17.15 33.45
CA ALA A 319 0.65 -18.21 32.86
C ALA A 319 1.37 -18.93 31.70
N TYR A 320 2.12 -18.18 30.88
CA TYR A 320 2.86 -18.70 29.73
C TYR A 320 4.17 -19.40 30.11
N LEU A 321 4.57 -19.35 31.38
CA LEU A 321 5.82 -19.95 31.88
C LEU A 321 5.57 -21.26 32.65
N THR A 322 4.44 -21.91 32.38
CA THR A 322 4.06 -23.18 33.00
C THR A 322 4.14 -24.32 31.99
N SER A 323 4.64 -25.48 32.43
CA SER A 323 4.79 -26.65 31.55
C SER A 323 3.48 -27.07 30.88
N LYS A 324 2.37 -27.06 31.61
CA LYS A 324 1.06 -27.41 31.04
C LYS A 324 0.66 -26.51 29.88
N ILE A 325 0.86 -25.19 30.00
CA ILE A 325 0.48 -24.23 28.96
C ILE A 325 1.47 -24.30 27.80
N LEU A 326 2.77 -24.40 28.06
CA LEU A 326 3.78 -24.52 26.99
C LEU A 326 3.59 -25.79 26.15
N THR A 327 3.25 -26.92 26.77
CA THR A 327 2.91 -28.14 26.02
C THR A 327 1.67 -27.95 25.15
N LEU A 328 0.61 -27.33 25.69
CA LEU A 328 -0.62 -27.06 24.93
C LEU A 328 -0.35 -26.16 23.72
N LEU A 329 0.35 -25.04 23.95
CA LEU A 329 0.66 -24.08 22.89
C LEU A 329 1.56 -24.70 21.82
N ARG A 330 2.53 -25.54 22.22
CA ARG A 330 3.36 -26.27 21.26
C ARG A 330 2.54 -27.18 20.35
N THR A 331 1.62 -27.95 20.91
CA THR A 331 0.73 -28.80 20.11
C THR A 331 -0.09 -27.96 19.13
N GLN A 332 -0.63 -26.82 19.59
CA GLN A 332 -1.37 -25.91 18.72
C GLN A 332 -0.50 -25.33 17.58
N PHE A 333 0.74 -24.93 17.88
CA PHE A 333 1.66 -24.42 16.86
C PHE A 333 2.01 -25.49 15.82
N ILE A 334 2.24 -26.72 16.24
CA ILE A 334 2.53 -27.84 15.31
C ILE A 334 1.33 -28.10 14.38
N GLU A 335 0.10 -27.94 14.87
CA GLU A 335 -1.11 -28.15 14.06
C GLU A 335 -1.43 -26.98 13.13
N GLN A 336 -1.16 -25.74 13.55
CA GLN A 336 -1.66 -24.53 12.87
C GLN A 336 -0.57 -23.67 12.23
N SER A 337 0.70 -23.97 12.47
CA SER A 337 1.87 -23.17 12.06
C SER A 337 1.84 -21.69 12.51
N HIS A 338 0.91 -21.33 13.40
CA HIS A 338 0.83 -20.01 14.01
C HIS A 338 0.28 -20.08 15.44
N LEU A 339 0.56 -19.05 16.23
CA LEU A 339 0.01 -18.86 17.57
C LEU A 339 -0.29 -17.39 17.80
N VAL A 340 -1.33 -17.11 18.59
CA VAL A 340 -1.68 -15.77 19.06
C VAL A 340 -1.92 -15.82 20.58
N LEU A 341 -1.11 -15.10 21.33
CA LEU A 341 -1.09 -15.08 22.80
C LEU A 341 -1.51 -13.69 23.30
N ALA A 342 -2.68 -13.63 23.95
CA ALA A 342 -3.19 -12.40 24.55
C ALA A 342 -2.57 -12.13 25.94
N ASP A 343 -2.50 -10.87 26.33
CA ASP A 343 -1.93 -10.44 27.61
C ASP A 343 -0.54 -11.05 27.89
N PHE A 344 0.34 -11.00 26.87
CA PHE A 344 1.65 -11.68 26.88
C PHE A 344 2.63 -11.09 27.91
N LEU A 345 2.74 -9.76 27.96
CA LEU A 345 3.55 -9.05 28.95
C LEU A 345 2.92 -9.11 30.34
N HIS A 346 3.78 -9.03 31.35
CA HIS A 346 3.37 -8.94 32.75
C HIS A 346 2.43 -7.72 32.94
N PRO A 347 1.32 -7.86 33.68
CA PRO A 347 0.30 -6.80 33.77
C PRO A 347 0.82 -5.44 34.20
N SER A 348 1.79 -5.38 35.11
CA SER A 348 2.39 -4.11 35.55
C SER A 348 3.14 -3.39 34.44
N ILE A 349 3.88 -4.13 33.60
CA ILE A 349 4.63 -3.57 32.48
C ILE A 349 3.67 -3.15 31.39
N ALA A 350 2.66 -3.98 31.09
CA ALA A 350 1.64 -3.64 30.11
C ALA A 350 0.92 -2.33 30.49
N THR A 351 0.42 -2.19 31.73
CA THR A 351 -0.28 -0.96 32.15
C THR A 351 0.63 0.28 32.11
N GLU A 352 1.89 0.16 32.54
CA GLU A 352 2.85 1.27 32.45
C GLU A 352 3.10 1.66 30.98
N LEU A 353 3.34 0.68 30.11
CA LEU A 353 3.62 0.88 28.70
C LEU A 353 2.44 1.51 27.95
N GLU A 354 1.22 1.06 28.24
CA GLU A 354 0.00 1.61 27.62
C GLU A 354 -0.17 3.10 27.95
N THR A 355 0.05 3.45 29.22
CA THR A 355 -0.04 4.83 29.70
C THR A 355 0.99 5.72 29.00
N LEU A 356 2.23 5.23 28.87
CA LEU A 356 3.32 5.97 28.23
C LEU A 356 3.12 6.11 26.71
N ILE A 357 2.64 5.06 26.03
CA ILE A 357 2.32 5.11 24.60
C ILE A 357 1.21 6.11 24.33
N ARG A 358 0.12 6.09 25.10
CA ARG A 358 -0.98 7.06 24.97
C ARG A 358 -0.50 8.49 25.17
N ALA A 359 0.36 8.74 26.17
CA ALA A 359 0.94 10.05 26.38
C ALA A 359 1.77 10.51 25.16
N ARG A 360 2.57 9.62 24.57
CA ARG A 360 3.39 9.90 23.38
C ARG A 360 2.56 10.11 22.11
N ASP A 361 1.45 9.41 21.95
CA ASP A 361 0.49 9.67 20.88
C ASP A 361 -0.18 11.03 21.07
N ALA A 362 -0.66 11.35 22.27
CA ALA A 362 -1.27 12.65 22.59
C ALA A 362 -0.31 13.84 22.39
N GLU A 363 0.99 13.68 22.67
CA GLU A 363 2.01 14.71 22.42
C GLU A 363 2.19 15.04 20.93
N MET A 364 2.07 14.04 20.05
CA MET A 364 2.11 14.26 18.60
C MET A 364 0.82 14.90 18.10
N GLU A 365 -0.31 14.55 18.71
CA GLU A 365 -1.64 15.05 18.40
C GLU A 365 -1.94 16.39 19.09
N LYS A 366 -1.05 17.39 18.92
CA LYS A 366 -1.35 18.77 19.35
C LYS A 366 -2.50 19.35 18.49
N GLY A 367 -3.73 19.10 18.93
CA GLY A 367 -4.98 19.49 18.28
C GLY A 367 -5.83 18.28 17.87
N PRO A 368 -7.12 18.50 17.54
CA PRO A 368 -7.98 17.41 17.09
C PRO A 368 -7.45 16.85 15.77
N ARG A 369 -7.08 15.57 15.74
CA ARG A 369 -6.69 14.90 14.50
C ARG A 369 -7.91 14.50 13.67
N ARG A 370 -9.01 14.14 14.33
CA ARG A 370 -10.20 13.61 13.68
C ARG A 370 -11.35 14.59 13.71
N GLY A 371 -12.14 14.62 12.64
CA GLY A 371 -13.40 15.36 12.58
C GLY A 371 -13.27 16.89 12.65
N MET A 372 -12.18 17.44 12.12
CA MET A 372 -12.02 18.89 11.97
C MET A 372 -13.01 19.43 10.92
N MET A 373 -13.46 20.67 11.09
CA MET A 373 -14.34 21.33 10.10
C MET A 373 -13.50 22.24 9.19
N VAL A 374 -13.43 21.91 7.91
CA VAL A 374 -12.77 22.73 6.87
C VAL A 374 -13.80 23.04 5.78
N ASN A 375 -14.14 24.32 5.62
CA ASN A 375 -15.12 24.79 4.65
C ASN A 375 -16.48 24.06 4.72
N GLY A 376 -16.95 23.77 5.94
CA GLY A 376 -18.22 23.07 6.17
C GLY A 376 -18.16 21.55 5.98
N GLN A 377 -17.00 20.99 5.60
CA GLN A 377 -16.78 19.55 5.48
C GLN A 377 -15.99 19.03 6.69
N LYS A 378 -16.30 17.78 7.08
CA LYS A 378 -15.56 17.08 8.12
C LYS A 378 -14.32 16.43 7.53
N VAL A 379 -13.18 16.64 8.16
CA VAL A 379 -11.86 16.29 7.63
C VAL A 379 -10.99 15.74 8.76
N ASP A 380 -10.28 14.66 8.48
CA ASP A 380 -9.22 14.14 9.35
C ASP A 380 -7.87 14.74 8.95
N ARG A 381 -6.92 14.83 9.89
CA ARG A 381 -5.64 15.52 9.69
C ARG A 381 -4.51 14.51 9.58
N ILE A 382 -3.81 14.55 8.45
CA ILE A 382 -2.53 13.86 8.29
C ILE A 382 -1.45 14.64 9.08
N PRO A 383 -0.71 14.00 9.98
CA PRO A 383 0.39 14.66 10.68
C PRO A 383 1.52 15.00 9.68
N PRO A 384 2.34 16.02 9.96
CA PRO A 384 3.50 16.31 9.12
C PRO A 384 4.41 15.08 8.98
N HIS A 385 5.04 14.90 7.82
CA HIS A 385 5.96 13.78 7.56
C HIS A 385 7.10 13.65 8.60
N THR A 386 7.44 14.75 9.28
CA THR A 386 8.45 14.79 10.35
C THR A 386 7.93 14.45 11.75
N ALA A 387 6.63 14.20 11.91
CA ALA A 387 6.03 13.97 13.21
C ALA A 387 6.60 12.70 13.85
N GLY A 388 7.05 12.82 15.11
CA GLY A 388 7.55 11.70 15.91
C GLY A 388 9.01 11.33 15.67
N GLU A 389 9.68 11.96 14.71
CA GLU A 389 11.13 11.90 14.60
C GLU A 389 11.79 12.64 15.77
N ASN A 390 12.75 11.98 16.41
CA ASN A 390 13.52 12.59 17.48
C ASN A 390 14.86 11.88 17.61
N ALA A 391 15.90 12.50 17.05
CA ALA A 391 17.26 12.01 17.06
C ALA A 391 17.87 11.87 18.47
N GLU A 392 17.39 12.62 19.47
CA GLU A 392 17.87 12.54 20.86
C GLU A 392 17.34 11.27 21.54
N THR A 393 16.06 10.96 21.32
CA THR A 393 15.42 9.73 21.85
C THR A 393 15.72 8.49 21.00
N GLY A 394 16.19 8.67 19.76
CA GLY A 394 16.56 7.61 18.83
C GLY A 394 15.43 7.14 17.90
N TRP A 395 14.37 7.93 17.74
CA TRP A 395 13.28 7.65 16.79
C TRP A 395 13.62 8.21 15.41
N GLN A 396 13.64 7.35 14.39
CA GLN A 396 13.98 7.70 13.01
C GLN A 396 12.96 7.12 12.02
N VAL A 397 12.75 7.80 10.89
CA VAL A 397 11.96 7.25 9.79
C VAL A 397 12.77 6.19 9.06
N VAL A 398 12.19 5.00 8.94
CA VAL A 398 12.69 3.90 8.12
C VAL A 398 12.00 3.95 6.76
N GLY A 399 12.79 3.83 5.71
CA GLY A 399 12.35 3.75 4.32
C GLY A 399 12.99 2.55 3.61
N PRO A 400 13.03 2.56 2.27
CA PRO A 400 12.50 3.60 1.37
C PRO A 400 10.99 3.47 1.13
N PRO A 401 10.29 4.58 0.80
CA PRO A 401 8.83 4.63 0.76
C PRO A 401 8.20 3.73 -0.31
N HIS A 402 8.89 3.43 -1.41
CA HIS A 402 8.40 2.45 -2.38
C HIS A 402 8.38 0.99 -1.84
N LEU A 403 8.84 0.76 -0.61
CA LEU A 403 8.83 -0.55 0.06
C LEU A 403 8.20 -0.49 1.46
N GLN A 404 8.50 0.55 2.23
CA GLN A 404 8.04 0.75 3.60
C GLN A 404 8.19 2.20 4.03
N ARG A 405 7.35 2.61 4.98
CA ARG A 405 7.57 3.82 5.76
C ARG A 405 7.04 3.60 7.17
N TYR A 406 7.88 3.76 8.18
CA TYR A 406 7.47 3.75 9.58
C TYR A 406 8.53 4.42 10.46
N LEU A 407 8.18 4.75 11.70
CA LEU A 407 9.18 5.16 12.69
C LEU A 407 9.75 3.93 13.39
N ALA A 408 11.07 3.86 13.51
CA ALA A 408 11.75 2.86 14.31
C ALA A 408 12.55 3.50 15.45
N LEU A 409 12.55 2.85 16.61
CA LEU A 409 13.41 3.21 17.72
C LEU A 409 14.73 2.45 17.62
N LEU A 410 15.85 3.18 17.65
CA LEU A 410 17.18 2.57 17.66
C LEU A 410 17.36 1.64 18.89
N PRO A 411 17.91 0.42 18.68
CA PRO A 411 18.12 -0.56 19.76
C PRO A 411 18.99 -0.05 20.91
N SER A 412 19.93 0.86 20.61
CA SER A 412 20.81 1.51 21.58
C SER A 412 20.57 3.02 21.59
N ALA A 413 20.78 3.64 22.75
CA ALA A 413 20.70 5.10 22.86
C ALA A 413 21.81 5.76 22.01
N PRO A 414 21.52 6.86 21.31
CA PRO A 414 22.51 7.56 20.50
C PRO A 414 23.62 8.16 21.38
N PRO A 415 24.88 8.20 20.91
CA PRO A 415 26.03 8.66 21.70
C PRO A 415 25.94 10.14 22.14
N SER A 416 25.08 10.94 21.51
CA SER A 416 24.78 12.32 21.88
C SER A 416 23.91 12.45 23.16
N SER A 417 23.27 11.37 23.62
CA SER A 417 22.38 11.37 24.79
C SER A 417 23.11 11.28 26.15
N VAL A 418 24.45 11.15 26.15
CA VAL A 418 25.25 10.84 27.35
C VAL A 418 25.43 12.05 28.29
N ASN A 419 25.02 13.27 27.89
CA ASN A 419 25.28 14.51 28.63
C ASN A 419 24.04 15.36 28.98
N ALA A 420 22.83 14.79 29.02
CA ALA A 420 21.67 15.54 29.49
C ALA A 420 21.10 14.92 30.77
N ASP A 421 21.08 15.71 31.85
CA ASP A 421 20.25 15.54 33.06
C ASP A 421 18.73 15.61 32.77
N ALA A 422 18.30 15.19 31.58
CA ALA A 422 16.90 15.05 31.20
C ALA A 422 16.42 13.67 31.66
N GLU A 423 15.28 13.61 32.35
CA GLU A 423 14.63 12.34 32.70
C GLU A 423 14.65 11.40 31.49
N ALA A 424 15.36 10.29 31.59
CA ALA A 424 15.50 9.33 30.50
C ALA A 424 14.10 8.96 30.00
N ASP A 425 13.86 9.05 28.68
CA ASP A 425 12.58 8.70 28.08
C ASP A 425 12.17 7.28 28.50
N ARG A 426 11.27 7.20 29.49
CA ARG A 426 10.88 5.96 30.14
C ARG A 426 10.24 4.99 29.15
N LEU A 427 9.47 5.51 28.19
CA LEU A 427 8.86 4.74 27.12
C LEU A 427 9.94 4.06 26.27
N SER A 428 10.88 4.85 25.75
CA SER A 428 11.98 4.32 24.92
C SER A 428 12.87 3.35 25.71
N THR A 429 13.06 3.58 27.01
CA THR A 429 13.80 2.67 27.88
C THR A 429 13.08 1.32 28.01
N LEU A 430 11.78 1.33 28.27
CA LEU A 430 10.98 0.11 28.45
C LEU A 430 10.87 -0.69 27.14
N LEU A 431 10.67 -0.01 26.01
CA LEU A 431 10.66 -0.64 24.69
C LEU A 431 12.01 -1.28 24.35
N ARG A 432 13.13 -0.62 24.69
CA ARG A 432 14.47 -1.23 24.52
C ARG A 432 14.69 -2.44 25.43
N GLN A 433 14.13 -2.44 26.65
CA GLN A 433 14.20 -3.61 27.54
C GLN A 433 13.41 -4.80 26.96
N ILE A 434 12.21 -4.55 26.42
CA ILE A 434 11.41 -5.58 25.74
C ILE A 434 12.12 -6.09 24.48
N HIS A 435 12.69 -5.20 23.68
CA HIS A 435 13.50 -5.58 22.53
C HIS A 435 14.72 -6.41 22.94
N SER A 436 15.43 -6.02 24.00
CA SER A 436 16.56 -6.79 24.54
C SER A 436 16.14 -8.18 25.03
N LEU A 437 14.92 -8.31 25.57
CA LEU A 437 14.34 -9.61 25.93
C LEU A 437 14.16 -10.49 24.69
N PHE A 438 13.59 -9.94 23.61
CA PHE A 438 13.31 -10.69 22.37
C PHE A 438 14.59 -11.20 21.70
N THR A 439 15.69 -10.46 21.84
CA THR A 439 17.01 -10.86 21.32
C THR A 439 17.81 -11.74 22.27
N SER A 440 17.27 -12.11 23.44
CA SER A 440 18.01 -12.84 24.47
C SER A 440 18.01 -14.37 24.24
N PRO A 441 19.02 -15.10 24.72
CA PRO A 441 19.02 -16.56 24.70
C PRO A 441 17.83 -17.17 25.46
N ALA A 442 17.38 -16.53 26.55
CA ALA A 442 16.23 -16.98 27.32
C ALA A 442 14.93 -16.94 26.50
N PHE A 443 14.76 -15.92 25.66
CA PHE A 443 13.62 -15.84 24.73
C PHE A 443 13.78 -16.82 23.56
N ALA A 444 14.99 -17.02 23.04
CA ALA A 444 15.25 -18.07 22.06
C ALA A 444 14.85 -19.46 22.60
N SER A 445 15.17 -19.74 23.86
CA SER A 445 14.75 -20.98 24.54
C SER A 445 13.23 -21.08 24.66
N LEU A 446 12.53 -19.97 24.96
CA LEU A 446 11.07 -19.93 24.98
C LEU A 446 10.47 -20.18 23.60
N LEU A 447 11.01 -19.56 22.54
CA LEU A 447 10.59 -19.79 21.16
C LEU A 447 10.74 -21.27 20.79
N ALA A 448 11.92 -21.85 21.04
CA ALA A 448 12.15 -23.29 20.80
C ALA A 448 11.17 -24.18 21.59
N SER A 449 10.87 -23.82 22.83
CA SER A 449 9.86 -24.54 23.63
C SER A 449 8.44 -24.37 23.09
N LEU A 450 8.11 -23.28 22.40
CA LEU A 450 6.78 -23.06 21.82
C LEU A 450 6.62 -23.68 20.44
N THR A 451 7.68 -23.70 19.63
CA THR A 451 7.58 -24.05 18.20
C THR A 451 8.25 -25.37 17.84
N SER A 452 9.07 -25.93 18.73
CA SER A 452 9.99 -27.05 18.41
C SER A 452 10.98 -26.76 17.29
N LEU A 453 11.23 -25.48 16.99
CA LEU A 453 12.19 -25.04 15.98
C LEU A 453 13.41 -24.43 16.67
N LEU A 454 14.59 -24.62 16.08
CA LEU A 454 15.84 -24.02 16.57
C LEU A 454 16.02 -22.62 15.97
N PRO A 455 15.95 -21.53 16.76
CA PRO A 455 16.23 -20.19 16.26
C PRO A 455 17.74 -19.97 16.11
N THR A 456 18.20 -19.52 14.95
CA THR A 456 19.63 -19.39 14.62
C THR A 456 20.08 -17.94 14.46
N ALA A 457 19.23 -17.10 13.88
CA ALA A 457 19.47 -15.67 13.69
C ALA A 457 18.15 -14.91 13.69
N TYR A 458 18.21 -13.59 13.84
CA TYR A 458 17.03 -12.74 13.87
C TYR A 458 17.25 -11.38 13.22
N THR A 459 16.18 -10.79 12.69
CA THR A 459 16.05 -9.35 12.44
C THR A 459 14.89 -8.84 13.30
N THR A 460 15.03 -7.67 13.93
CA THR A 460 13.95 -7.13 14.77
C THR A 460 13.95 -5.62 14.77
N SER A 461 12.78 -5.02 14.99
CA SER A 461 12.60 -3.59 15.11
C SER A 461 11.47 -3.27 16.08
N ILE A 462 11.65 -2.18 16.82
CA ILE A 462 10.58 -1.50 17.57
C ILE A 462 9.96 -0.49 16.61
N ARG A 463 8.70 -0.65 16.23
CA ARG A 463 8.06 0.16 15.18
C ARG A 463 6.87 0.95 15.73
N ARG A 464 6.65 2.11 15.11
CA ARG A 464 5.45 2.92 15.25
C ARG A 464 4.97 3.33 13.87
N PHE A 465 3.71 3.05 13.59
CA PHE A 465 3.02 3.40 12.36
C PHE A 465 2.03 4.53 12.63
N ARG A 466 2.37 5.71 12.13
CA ARG A 466 1.60 6.95 12.27
C ARG A 466 0.39 6.94 11.32
N PRO A 467 -0.81 7.33 11.82
CA PRO A 467 -2.00 7.49 10.98
C PRO A 467 -1.74 8.47 9.82
N GLY A 468 -2.12 8.07 8.61
CA GLY A 468 -1.98 8.84 7.38
C GLY A 468 -0.59 8.77 6.75
N LEU A 469 0.37 8.03 7.32
CA LEU A 469 1.74 8.03 6.81
C LEU A 469 2.34 6.63 6.60
N ASP A 470 2.17 5.70 7.53
CA ASP A 470 3.10 4.57 7.64
C ASP A 470 2.48 3.24 7.20
N TYR A 471 3.31 2.37 6.62
CA TYR A 471 2.96 1.09 5.98
C TYR A 471 4.20 0.22 5.72
N THR A 472 3.97 -1.05 5.37
CA THR A 472 4.93 -1.85 4.58
C THR A 472 4.21 -2.46 3.38
N LEU A 473 4.93 -2.73 2.29
CA LEU A 473 4.40 -3.48 1.14
C LEU A 473 4.70 -4.97 1.26
N ALA A 474 3.99 -5.79 0.48
CA ALA A 474 4.07 -7.25 0.51
C ALA A 474 5.50 -7.76 0.26
N ARG A 475 6.01 -8.62 1.17
CA ARG A 475 7.36 -9.17 1.11
C ARG A 475 7.43 -10.63 1.51
N GLY A 476 8.20 -11.40 0.75
CA GLY A 476 8.55 -12.78 1.06
C GLY A 476 9.74 -13.24 0.24
N GLU A 477 10.32 -14.36 0.65
CA GLU A 477 11.33 -15.05 -0.15
C GLU A 477 10.62 -15.80 -1.28
N THR A 478 11.20 -15.81 -2.47
CA THR A 478 10.65 -16.59 -3.59
C THR A 478 10.85 -18.08 -3.34
N ALA A 479 9.80 -18.88 -3.53
CA ALA A 479 9.89 -20.33 -3.42
C ALA A 479 10.87 -20.97 -4.42
N SER A 480 11.19 -20.26 -5.51
CA SER A 480 12.17 -20.67 -6.52
C SER A 480 13.62 -20.38 -6.15
N ASP A 481 13.89 -19.69 -5.04
CA ASP A 481 15.26 -19.47 -4.55
C ASP A 481 15.76 -20.73 -3.82
N PRO A 482 16.85 -21.38 -4.30
CA PRO A 482 17.38 -22.59 -3.68
C PRO A 482 17.88 -22.41 -2.25
N ASP A 483 18.17 -21.18 -1.82
CA ASP A 483 18.62 -20.87 -0.46
C ASP A 483 17.47 -20.41 0.46
N ALA A 484 16.23 -20.32 -0.04
CA ALA A 484 15.08 -19.88 0.75
C ALA A 484 14.71 -20.88 1.85
N GLN A 485 14.43 -20.37 3.04
CA GLN A 485 14.09 -21.17 4.22
C GLN A 485 12.84 -20.62 4.89
N ALA A 486 12.09 -21.49 5.55
CA ALA A 486 10.99 -21.06 6.39
C ALA A 486 11.50 -20.13 7.51
N LYS A 487 10.76 -19.06 7.75
CA LYS A 487 11.07 -18.05 8.77
C LYS A 487 9.97 -18.00 9.80
N LEU A 488 10.33 -17.74 11.04
CA LEU A 488 9.36 -17.51 12.11
C LEU A 488 9.18 -16.00 12.30
N ASP A 489 8.04 -15.48 11.89
CA ASP A 489 7.65 -14.09 12.18
C ASP A 489 7.14 -14.03 13.62
N VAL A 490 7.70 -13.12 14.42
CA VAL A 490 7.30 -12.90 15.82
C VAL A 490 7.00 -11.43 16.03
N GLY A 491 5.79 -11.11 16.46
CA GLY A 491 5.36 -9.74 16.68
C GLY A 491 4.56 -9.56 17.95
N LEU A 492 4.90 -8.53 18.72
CA LEU A 492 4.17 -8.07 19.89
C LEU A 492 3.41 -6.79 19.55
N GLY A 493 2.09 -6.92 19.40
CA GLY A 493 1.17 -5.80 19.24
C GLY A 493 1.09 -4.99 20.54
N LEU A 494 1.31 -3.68 20.41
CA LEU A 494 1.28 -2.70 21.50
C LEU A 494 0.37 -1.51 21.13
N THR A 495 -0.62 -1.75 20.28
CA THR A 495 -1.57 -0.70 19.86
C THR A 495 -2.57 -0.49 21.00
N PRO A 496 -2.67 0.72 21.59
CA PRO A 496 -3.51 0.95 22.78
C PRO A 496 -4.97 0.56 22.56
N ARG A 497 -5.62 0.03 23.60
CA ARG A 497 -7.03 -0.35 23.54
C ARG A 497 -7.92 0.84 23.20
N CYS A 498 -8.97 0.65 22.42
CA CYS A 498 -9.92 1.73 22.18
C CYS A 498 -10.75 1.97 23.46
N GLU A 499 -10.91 3.24 23.85
CA GLU A 499 -11.79 3.62 24.98
C GLU A 499 -13.26 3.70 24.54
N GLU A 500 -13.50 4.05 23.27
CA GLU A 500 -14.83 4.21 22.69
C GLU A 500 -15.14 3.07 21.69
N GLU A 501 -16.37 2.56 21.72
CA GLU A 501 -16.81 1.45 20.85
C GLU A 501 -16.69 1.80 19.36
N LYS A 502 -17.06 3.02 18.97
CA LYS A 502 -16.91 3.53 17.60
C LYS A 502 -15.46 3.47 17.09
N ASP A 503 -14.48 3.63 17.98
CA ASP A 503 -13.05 3.61 17.59
C ASP A 503 -12.58 2.17 17.38
N ARG A 504 -13.16 1.24 18.13
CA ARG A 504 -12.95 -0.20 17.95
C ARG A 504 -13.55 -0.69 16.63
N GLU A 505 -14.77 -0.26 16.30
CA GLU A 505 -15.43 -0.57 15.04
C GLU A 505 -14.59 -0.16 13.81
N VAL A 506 -13.86 0.96 13.88
CA VAL A 506 -12.99 1.42 12.77
C VAL A 506 -11.81 0.46 12.53
N TRP A 507 -11.26 -0.17 13.57
CA TRP A 507 -10.24 -1.21 13.40
C TRP A 507 -10.85 -2.51 12.89
N GLU A 508 -11.95 -2.97 13.52
CA GLU A 508 -12.63 -4.24 13.19
C GLU A 508 -13.19 -4.26 11.76
N ALA A 509 -13.66 -3.11 11.26
CA ALA A 509 -14.12 -2.95 9.88
C ALA A 509 -12.97 -2.87 8.85
N GLY A 510 -11.71 -2.84 9.30
CA GLY A 510 -10.54 -2.68 8.42
C GLY A 510 -10.29 -1.25 7.93
N GLU A 511 -11.14 -0.29 8.26
CA GLU A 511 -11.07 1.09 7.77
C GLU A 511 -9.83 1.86 8.29
N ALA A 512 -9.34 1.51 9.48
CA ALA A 512 -8.09 2.07 10.01
C ALA A 512 -6.84 1.53 9.30
N GLY A 513 -6.93 0.40 8.60
CA GLY A 513 -5.77 -0.34 8.11
C GLY A 513 -4.86 -0.81 9.25
N GLY A 514 -3.56 -0.87 9.03
CA GLY A 514 -2.59 -1.34 10.03
C GLY A 514 -2.57 -2.85 10.30
N TRP A 515 -3.38 -3.66 9.63
CA TRP A 515 -3.42 -5.12 9.83
C TRP A 515 -2.11 -5.78 9.40
N ASP A 516 -1.66 -6.79 10.14
CA ASP A 516 -0.63 -7.71 9.66
C ASP A 516 -1.29 -8.74 8.74
N ILE A 517 -0.79 -8.87 7.51
CA ILE A 517 -1.39 -9.71 6.48
C ILE A 517 -0.32 -10.64 5.93
N TRP A 518 -0.66 -11.92 5.81
CA TRP A 518 0.10 -12.96 5.14
C TRP A 518 -0.72 -13.52 3.97
N LEU A 519 -0.10 -13.65 2.80
CA LEU A 519 -0.76 -14.10 1.57
C LEU A 519 0.15 -14.99 0.74
N ALA A 520 -0.44 -15.94 0.02
CA ALA A 520 0.29 -16.76 -0.92
C ALA A 520 0.73 -15.90 -2.12
N ASN A 521 1.95 -16.13 -2.61
CA ASN A 521 2.43 -15.52 -3.84
C ASN A 521 2.07 -16.44 -5.01
N GLU A 522 1.10 -16.06 -5.85
CA GLU A 522 0.91 -16.73 -7.14
C GLU A 522 2.04 -16.31 -8.09
N GLU A 523 2.79 -17.27 -8.64
CA GLU A 523 3.88 -16.99 -9.58
C GLU A 523 3.36 -16.19 -10.80
N GLY A 524 3.59 -14.87 -10.80
CA GLY A 524 3.28 -13.98 -11.93
C GLY A 524 2.39 -12.77 -11.63
N GLY A 525 1.91 -12.60 -10.40
CA GLY A 525 1.15 -11.41 -9.97
C GLY A 525 2.05 -10.28 -9.47
N ASP A 526 2.06 -9.13 -10.16
CA ASP A 526 2.79 -7.93 -9.71
C ASP A 526 2.07 -7.17 -8.56
N GLU A 527 0.85 -7.57 -8.17
CA GLU A 527 0.05 -6.89 -7.14
C GLU A 527 -0.61 -7.87 -6.16
N ALA A 528 -0.34 -7.69 -4.86
CA ALA A 528 -1.04 -8.40 -3.79
C ALA A 528 -2.45 -7.79 -3.58
N THR A 529 -3.46 -8.35 -4.23
CA THR A 529 -4.86 -7.91 -4.13
C THR A 529 -5.59 -8.69 -3.04
N TYR A 530 -6.33 -8.01 -2.16
CA TYR A 530 -7.21 -8.65 -1.18
C TYR A 530 -8.30 -7.66 -0.75
N GLY A 531 -9.55 -8.12 -0.63
CA GLY A 531 -10.66 -7.30 -0.11
C GLY A 531 -11.67 -6.79 -1.15
N GLY A 532 -11.97 -7.58 -2.19
CA GLY A 532 -13.06 -7.28 -3.13
C GLY A 532 -14.47 -7.59 -2.64
N GLY A 533 -14.64 -8.17 -1.44
CA GLY A 533 -15.92 -8.68 -0.93
C GLY A 533 -16.42 -7.91 0.29
N GLY A 534 -17.22 -6.86 0.07
CA GLY A 534 -17.99 -6.23 1.13
C GLY A 534 -19.22 -7.05 1.53
N GLY A 535 -19.17 -7.66 2.72
CA GLY A 535 -20.34 -7.85 3.58
C GLY A 535 -21.07 -9.20 3.54
N ASP A 536 -20.69 -10.13 4.44
CA ASP A 536 -21.59 -10.77 5.42
C ASP A 536 -20.83 -11.84 6.24
N LYS A 537 -20.26 -11.45 7.38
CA LYS A 537 -19.79 -12.42 8.38
C LYS A 537 -20.99 -12.89 9.21
N LYS A 538 -21.63 -14.00 8.82
CA LYS A 538 -22.50 -14.75 9.75
C LYS A 538 -21.64 -15.62 10.65
N ALA A 539 -21.68 -15.29 11.93
CA ALA A 539 -21.12 -16.07 13.03
C ALA A 539 -21.62 -17.52 13.00
N MET A 540 -20.68 -18.45 13.11
CA MET A 540 -20.91 -19.88 13.19
C MET A 540 -21.15 -20.26 14.66
N GLU A 541 -22.38 -20.62 15.02
CA GLU A 541 -22.71 -21.27 16.28
C GLU A 541 -23.63 -22.49 16.02
N ASN A 542 -23.22 -23.65 16.55
CA ASN A 542 -23.82 -24.97 16.32
C ASN A 542 -25.21 -25.16 16.99
N GLY A 543 -26.09 -25.95 16.37
CA GLY A 543 -27.26 -26.54 17.04
C GLY A 543 -28.26 -27.30 16.16
N MET A 544 -28.28 -28.64 16.30
CA MET A 544 -29.10 -29.65 15.60
C MET A 544 -30.63 -29.46 15.60
N GLY A 545 -31.31 -30.00 14.56
CA GLY A 545 -32.66 -30.59 14.72
C GLY A 545 -33.62 -30.66 13.51
N ALA A 546 -33.71 -31.86 12.91
CA ALA A 546 -34.92 -32.58 12.41
C ALA A 546 -35.74 -32.13 11.17
N GLU A 547 -35.67 -32.99 10.14
CA GLU A 547 -36.69 -33.61 9.26
C GLU A 547 -38.05 -32.92 8.93
N GLY A 548 -38.42 -32.97 7.63
CA GLY A 548 -39.83 -32.93 7.18
C GLY A 548 -40.03 -32.53 5.71
N GLU A 549 -40.53 -33.47 4.90
CA GLU A 549 -40.74 -33.46 3.45
C GLU A 549 -41.80 -32.46 2.94
N GLU A 550 -41.67 -31.98 1.68
CA GLU A 550 -42.69 -32.10 0.60
C GLU A 550 -42.32 -31.28 -0.67
N GLN A 551 -42.93 -31.70 -1.78
CA GLN A 551 -42.44 -31.74 -3.16
C GLN A 551 -42.77 -30.56 -4.09
N GLU A 552 -41.92 -30.44 -5.12
CA GLU A 552 -42.22 -30.18 -6.54
C GLU A 552 -42.97 -28.89 -6.94
N GLN A 553 -42.20 -27.89 -7.40
CA GLN A 553 -42.39 -27.21 -8.68
C GLN A 553 -41.23 -26.24 -8.95
N GLU A 554 -40.39 -26.54 -9.94
CA GLU A 554 -39.68 -25.61 -10.86
C GLU A 554 -38.42 -26.24 -11.47
N ALA A 555 -38.60 -27.17 -12.40
CA ALA A 555 -37.50 -27.81 -13.14
C ALA A 555 -37.04 -27.02 -14.39
N ALA A 556 -37.14 -25.69 -14.37
CA ALA A 556 -36.70 -24.83 -15.49
C ALA A 556 -35.93 -23.57 -15.06
N THR A 557 -35.83 -23.29 -13.76
CA THR A 557 -35.01 -22.23 -13.15
C THR A 557 -33.72 -22.80 -12.52
N ALA A 558 -33.68 -24.10 -12.22
CA ALA A 558 -32.51 -24.78 -11.64
C ALA A 558 -31.31 -24.89 -12.60
N ALA A 559 -31.51 -25.05 -13.91
CA ALA A 559 -30.39 -25.22 -14.84
C ALA A 559 -29.66 -23.90 -15.20
N ALA A 560 -30.29 -22.75 -14.97
CA ALA A 560 -29.64 -21.44 -15.09
C ALA A 560 -28.97 -21.05 -13.76
N ALA A 561 -29.61 -21.37 -12.63
CA ALA A 561 -29.03 -21.18 -11.30
C ALA A 561 -27.84 -22.10 -11.02
N GLU A 562 -27.81 -23.33 -11.56
CA GLU A 562 -26.67 -24.24 -11.43
C GLU A 562 -25.49 -23.83 -12.33
N GLN A 563 -25.70 -23.08 -13.41
CA GLN A 563 -24.62 -22.51 -14.24
C GLN A 563 -24.09 -21.19 -13.69
N GLU A 564 -24.90 -20.41 -12.96
CA GLU A 564 -24.44 -19.24 -12.19
C GLU A 564 -23.76 -19.69 -10.87
N GLN A 565 -24.24 -20.73 -10.19
CA GLN A 565 -23.60 -21.28 -8.98
C GLN A 565 -22.32 -22.08 -9.27
N GLN A 566 -22.16 -22.69 -10.45
CA GLN A 566 -20.89 -23.34 -10.84
C GLN A 566 -19.86 -22.36 -11.42
N GLN A 567 -20.22 -21.09 -11.68
CA GLN A 567 -19.26 -20.04 -12.03
C GLN A 567 -18.89 -19.15 -10.84
N GLU A 568 -19.70 -19.12 -9.77
CA GLU A 568 -19.35 -18.44 -8.51
C GLU A 568 -18.52 -19.31 -7.55
N GLU A 569 -18.33 -20.61 -7.82
CA GLU A 569 -17.45 -21.49 -7.01
C GLU A 569 -16.00 -21.60 -7.53
N GLU A 570 -15.64 -20.92 -8.64
CA GLU A 570 -14.25 -20.85 -9.17
C GLU A 570 -13.61 -19.45 -9.11
N GLU A 571 -14.26 -18.45 -8.48
CA GLU A 571 -13.63 -17.17 -8.13
C GLU A 571 -13.76 -16.96 -6.61
N ASP A 572 -12.70 -17.29 -5.86
CA ASP A 572 -12.25 -16.65 -4.60
C ASP A 572 -11.48 -17.63 -3.69
N ASP A 573 -10.29 -18.09 -4.14
CA ASP A 573 -9.22 -18.56 -3.23
C ASP A 573 -8.18 -17.43 -3.00
N ASP A 574 -8.49 -16.20 -3.40
CA ASP A 574 -7.64 -14.99 -3.36
C ASP A 574 -7.65 -14.27 -1.98
N GLY A 575 -8.00 -14.99 -0.92
CA GLY A 575 -8.01 -14.46 0.45
C GLY A 575 -6.62 -14.45 1.10
N PRO A 576 -6.35 -13.56 2.07
CA PRO A 576 -5.13 -13.67 2.87
C PRO A 576 -5.13 -15.00 3.66
N LEU A 577 -3.97 -15.67 3.70
CA LEU A 577 -3.76 -16.88 4.51
C LEU A 577 -3.98 -16.60 6.00
N LEU A 578 -3.55 -15.43 6.45
CA LEU A 578 -3.76 -14.94 7.81
C LEU A 578 -3.84 -13.42 7.80
N ALA A 579 -4.77 -12.87 8.57
CA ALA A 579 -4.89 -11.44 8.80
C ALA A 579 -5.11 -11.17 10.29
N LEU A 580 -4.21 -10.41 10.91
CA LEU A 580 -4.26 -10.07 12.33
C LEU A 580 -4.48 -8.57 12.50
N GLU A 581 -5.53 -8.22 13.22
CA GLU A 581 -5.81 -6.83 13.60
C GLU A 581 -4.77 -6.31 14.60
N PRO A 582 -4.47 -4.99 14.59
CA PRO A 582 -3.68 -4.37 15.65
C PRO A 582 -4.39 -4.49 16.99
N ASP A 583 -3.70 -5.07 17.98
CA ASP A 583 -4.24 -5.23 19.33
C ASP A 583 -3.19 -4.92 20.41
N TRP A 584 -3.66 -4.78 21.64
CA TRP A 584 -2.86 -4.50 22.81
C TRP A 584 -2.33 -5.76 23.48
N ASN A 585 -1.02 -5.80 23.72
CA ASN A 585 -0.33 -6.84 24.48
C ASN A 585 -0.56 -8.25 23.90
N ARG A 586 -0.56 -8.36 22.58
CA ARG A 586 -0.81 -9.60 21.84
C ARG A 586 0.46 -10.04 21.12
N LEU A 587 1.02 -11.19 21.51
CA LEU A 587 2.14 -11.81 20.79
C LEU A 587 1.60 -12.73 19.71
N HIS A 588 2.07 -12.61 18.48
CA HIS A 588 1.86 -13.61 17.44
C HIS A 588 3.17 -14.28 17.02
N LEU A 589 3.07 -15.55 16.68
CA LEU A 589 4.12 -16.36 16.08
C LEU A 589 3.55 -16.94 14.78
N VAL A 590 4.21 -16.78 13.65
CA VAL A 590 3.74 -17.30 12.35
C VAL A 590 4.93 -17.94 11.64
N LEU A 591 4.86 -19.24 11.36
CA LEU A 591 5.82 -19.90 10.50
C LEU A 591 5.46 -19.60 9.06
N ARG A 592 6.34 -18.87 8.39
CA ARG A 592 6.17 -18.39 7.03
C ARG A 592 7.09 -19.15 6.09
N ASP A 593 6.49 -19.91 5.18
CA ASP A 593 7.20 -20.64 4.15
C ASP A 593 7.70 -19.72 3.03
N PRO A 594 8.74 -20.12 2.28
CA PRO A 594 9.08 -19.49 1.01
C PRO A 594 7.85 -19.43 0.09
N GLY A 595 7.63 -18.29 -0.56
CA GLY A 595 6.46 -18.03 -1.39
C GLY A 595 5.30 -17.37 -0.65
N VAL A 596 5.36 -17.22 0.68
CA VAL A 596 4.35 -16.43 1.42
C VAL A 596 4.86 -14.99 1.59
N LEU A 597 4.04 -14.03 1.15
CA LEU A 597 4.28 -12.60 1.34
C LEU A 597 3.64 -12.13 2.65
N SER A 598 4.26 -11.16 3.29
CA SER A 598 3.76 -10.51 4.51
C SER A 598 3.90 -8.98 4.43
N PHE A 599 2.98 -8.24 5.04
CA PHE A 599 3.08 -6.80 5.20
C PHE A 599 2.13 -6.24 6.27
N VAL A 600 2.36 -4.98 6.63
CA VAL A 600 1.48 -4.17 7.48
C VAL A 600 0.74 -3.18 6.59
N LYS A 601 -0.59 -3.29 6.55
CA LYS A 601 -1.45 -2.38 5.80
C LYS A 601 -1.20 -0.92 6.21
N TYR A 602 -1.29 0.01 5.26
CA TYR A 602 -1.24 1.44 5.53
C TYR A 602 -2.23 1.85 6.62
N VAL A 603 -1.75 2.60 7.61
CA VAL A 603 -2.58 3.10 8.69
C VAL A 603 -3.25 4.40 8.23
N SER A 604 -4.57 4.38 8.04
CA SER A 604 -5.35 5.54 7.61
C SER A 604 -5.30 6.67 8.64
N ALA A 605 -5.43 7.92 8.18
CA ALA A 605 -5.62 9.10 9.02
C ALA A 605 -6.90 9.02 9.89
N ARG A 606 -7.79 8.07 9.63
CA ARG A 606 -8.98 7.76 10.44
C ARG A 606 -8.68 6.92 11.68
N ALA A 607 -7.59 6.14 11.66
CA ALA A 607 -7.21 5.24 12.75
C ALA A 607 -7.19 5.98 14.09
N PRO A 608 -7.78 5.51 15.19
CA PRO A 608 -7.91 6.28 16.43
C PRO A 608 -6.59 6.52 17.17
N ALA A 609 -5.56 5.70 16.94
CA ALA A 609 -4.23 5.84 17.51
C ALA A 609 -3.17 5.36 16.50
N SER A 610 -1.88 5.59 16.80
CA SER A 610 -0.81 4.95 16.02
C SER A 610 -0.82 3.44 16.28
N ARG A 611 -0.40 2.65 15.30
CA ARG A 611 -0.06 1.24 15.55
C ARG A 611 1.35 1.16 16.11
N TRP A 612 1.54 0.37 17.16
CA TRP A 612 2.84 0.15 17.80
C TRP A 612 3.13 -1.34 17.89
N ASP A 613 4.37 -1.74 17.62
CA ASP A 613 4.79 -3.11 17.81
C ASP A 613 6.30 -3.27 18.08
N VAL A 614 6.66 -4.44 18.61
CA VAL A 614 8.02 -4.97 18.56
C VAL A 614 7.94 -6.24 17.73
N VAL A 615 8.54 -6.23 16.55
CA VAL A 615 8.44 -7.34 15.58
C VAL A 615 9.81 -7.81 15.14
N GLY A 616 9.88 -9.00 14.58
CA GLY A 616 11.05 -9.49 13.88
C GLY A 616 10.80 -10.76 13.08
N GLU A 617 11.81 -11.14 12.30
CA GLU A 617 11.88 -12.42 11.60
C GLU A 617 13.01 -13.25 12.21
N TRP A 618 12.74 -14.51 12.55
CA TRP A 618 13.73 -15.46 13.04
C TRP A 618 14.02 -16.51 11.97
N GLN A 619 15.30 -16.69 11.67
CA GLN A 619 15.77 -17.86 10.93
C GLN A 619 15.68 -19.07 11.85
N VAL A 620 15.06 -20.14 11.37
CA VAL A 620 14.75 -21.32 12.15
C VAL A 620 15.14 -22.60 11.42
N GLN A 621 15.53 -23.62 12.17
CA GLN A 621 15.81 -24.96 11.63
C GLN A 621 14.88 -25.98 12.30
N GLY A 622 14.30 -26.85 11.48
CA GLY A 622 13.65 -28.07 11.96
C GLY A 622 14.70 -29.09 12.40
N ILE A 623 14.41 -29.85 13.45
CA ILE A 623 15.28 -30.93 13.91
C ILE A 623 14.56 -32.24 13.62
N GLU A 624 15.16 -33.07 12.77
CA GLU A 624 14.74 -34.45 12.61
C GLU A 624 15.13 -35.21 13.89
N GLU A 625 14.15 -35.64 14.67
CA GLU A 625 14.39 -36.63 15.72
C GLU A 625 14.64 -37.96 15.01
N GLU A 626 15.88 -38.47 15.06
CA GLU A 626 16.16 -39.85 14.61
C GLU A 626 15.24 -40.78 15.42
N GLU A 627 14.27 -41.42 14.75
CA GLU A 627 13.49 -42.49 15.36
C GLU A 627 14.48 -43.52 15.89
N GLU A 628 14.51 -43.73 17.21
CA GLU A 628 15.23 -44.85 17.80
C GLU A 628 14.67 -46.13 17.16
N GLU A 629 15.39 -46.68 16.19
CA GLU A 629 15.13 -48.02 15.66
C GLU A 629 15.08 -48.95 16.87
N GLY A 630 13.86 -49.38 17.22
CA GLY A 630 13.61 -50.25 18.35
C GLY A 630 14.53 -51.46 18.25
N GLU A 631 15.32 -51.68 19.30
CA GLU A 631 16.01 -52.94 19.53
C GLU A 631 14.95 -54.05 19.56
N GLU A 632 14.70 -54.69 18.42
CA GLU A 632 13.96 -55.94 18.37
C GLU A 632 14.70 -56.96 19.25
N GLU A 633 13.96 -57.46 20.23
CA GLU A 633 14.35 -58.49 21.18
C GLU A 633 15.06 -59.66 20.49
N ALA A 634 16.35 -59.85 20.81
CA ALA A 634 16.98 -61.15 20.67
C ALA A 634 16.55 -62.04 21.85
N GLN A 635 15.56 -62.91 21.63
CA GLN A 635 15.38 -64.17 22.38
C GLN A 635 15.53 -65.38 21.47
#